data_AF-A0A0N1GAP8-F1
#
_entry.id   AF-A0A0N1GAP8-F1
#
_cell.length_a   1.000
_cell.length_b   1.000
_cell.length_c   1.000
_cell.angle_alpha   90.00
_cell.angle_beta   90.00
_cell.angle_gamma   90.00
#
_symmetry.space_group_name_H-M   'P 1'
#
loop_
_entity.id
_entity.type
_entity.pdbx_description
1 polymer ?
#
loop_
_entity_poly.entity_id
_entity_poly.type
_entity_poly.pdbx_seq_one_letter_code
_entity_poly.pdbx_strand_id
1 'polypeptide(L)'
;LTRPRTPLPFDTDDLLLAGELADRAAVCIDNARLYQGARNTAVTLQRSLLPDLPPQQAGLEIASRYRPAGTTIEVGGDWFDVIRLTEDKTALVVGDVMGSGISAATTMGRLRTATSTLADLGLPPTEVLHHLDKITAGLEQYATCAYAIYDPHRALCHIAVAGHLPPVLMRTGEPPELLDLPTGAPLGVGGVAFEVTTIGMAPGDQLVLYTDGLVETRHHAIDERLDLLLQLLHRPDRSSEETCDRLLDTLRDPDDHDDVAVLIARARPWPRP
;
A
#
# COMPACT_ATOMS: atom_id res chain seq x y z
N LEU A 1 -45.73 6.36 5.35
CA LEU A 1 -46.17 7.78 5.37
C LEU A 1 -47.26 7.93 6.42
N THR A 2 -46.95 8.47 7.59
CA THR A 2 -47.95 8.86 8.60
C THR A 2 -47.89 10.37 8.75
N ARG A 3 -49.03 11.05 8.61
CA ARG A 3 -49.13 12.51 8.76
C ARG A 3 -49.63 12.80 10.19
N PRO A 4 -48.79 13.27 11.12
CA PRO A 4 -49.17 13.33 12.53
C PRO A 4 -50.07 14.53 12.90
N ARG A 5 -50.45 15.42 11.95
CA ARG A 5 -51.13 16.70 12.26
C ARG A 5 -52.35 17.05 11.40
N THR A 6 -52.84 16.16 10.53
CA THR A 6 -53.98 16.46 9.64
C THR A 6 -54.88 15.23 9.45
N PRO A 7 -56.20 15.32 9.70
CA PRO A 7 -57.13 14.18 9.64
C PRO A 7 -57.79 13.95 8.25
N LEU A 8 -57.41 14.73 7.23
CA LEU A 8 -57.97 14.61 5.88
C LEU A 8 -57.41 13.37 5.14
N PRO A 9 -58.23 12.66 4.33
CA PRO A 9 -57.76 11.56 3.49
C PRO A 9 -56.80 12.07 2.41
N PHE A 10 -55.86 11.22 1.99
CA PHE A 10 -54.96 11.53 0.87
C PHE A 10 -55.75 11.79 -0.41
N ASP A 11 -55.34 12.82 -1.15
CA ASP A 11 -55.96 13.21 -2.41
C ASP A 11 -55.06 12.88 -3.62
N THR A 12 -55.48 13.33 -4.81
CA THR A 12 -54.75 13.07 -6.06
C THR A 12 -53.41 13.79 -6.10
N ASP A 13 -53.29 14.95 -5.44
CA ASP A 13 -52.05 15.73 -5.39
C ASP A 13 -51.03 15.05 -4.47
N ASP A 14 -51.48 14.48 -3.33
CA ASP A 14 -50.65 13.64 -2.46
C ASP A 14 -50.11 12.40 -3.20
N LEU A 15 -50.94 11.77 -4.06
CA LEU A 15 -50.53 10.62 -4.89
C LEU A 15 -49.51 11.02 -5.98
N LEU A 16 -49.70 12.16 -6.64
CA LEU A 16 -48.76 12.70 -7.63
C LEU A 16 -47.39 12.99 -6.99
N LEU A 17 -47.39 13.67 -5.84
CA LEU A 17 -46.16 13.95 -5.10
C LEU A 17 -45.47 12.67 -4.63
N ALA A 18 -46.23 11.69 -4.14
CA ALA A 18 -45.68 10.40 -3.75
C ALA A 18 -45.08 9.64 -4.94
N GLY A 19 -45.70 9.72 -6.12
CA GLY A 19 -45.20 9.17 -7.37
C GLY A 19 -43.87 9.81 -7.79
N GLU A 20 -43.79 11.14 -7.82
CA GLU A 20 -42.55 11.86 -8.15
C GLU A 20 -41.41 11.54 -7.17
N LEU A 21 -41.71 11.44 -5.87
CA LEU A 21 -40.74 11.03 -4.86
C LEU A 21 -40.30 9.59 -5.06
N ALA A 22 -41.22 8.68 -5.39
CA ALA A 22 -40.93 7.28 -5.66
C ALA A 22 -40.05 7.12 -6.91
N ASP A 23 -40.32 7.84 -7.99
CA ASP A 23 -39.54 7.81 -9.22
C ASP A 23 -38.11 8.34 -8.98
N ARG A 24 -37.98 9.47 -8.28
CA ARG A 24 -36.67 10.02 -7.93
C ARG A 24 -35.90 9.09 -6.99
N ALA A 25 -36.58 8.49 -6.02
CA ALA A 25 -35.97 7.51 -5.13
C ALA A 25 -35.53 6.24 -5.88
N ALA A 26 -36.33 5.76 -6.84
CA ALA A 26 -36.00 4.59 -7.65
C ALA A 26 -34.71 4.81 -8.44
N VAL A 27 -34.59 5.95 -9.13
CA VAL A 27 -33.36 6.31 -9.86
C VAL A 27 -32.16 6.42 -8.92
N CYS A 28 -32.31 7.05 -7.76
CA CYS A 28 -31.24 7.14 -6.77
C CYS A 28 -30.82 5.76 -6.23
N ILE A 29 -31.76 4.85 -5.98
CA ILE A 29 -31.50 3.49 -5.50
C ILE A 29 -30.81 2.65 -6.58
N ASP A 30 -31.28 2.74 -7.83
CA ASP A 30 -30.68 2.00 -8.95
C ASP A 30 -29.27 2.49 -9.23
N ASN A 31 -29.04 3.81 -9.20
CA ASN A 31 -27.69 4.37 -9.27
C ASN A 31 -26.82 3.85 -8.12
N ALA A 32 -27.30 3.91 -6.88
CA ALA A 32 -26.55 3.41 -5.72
C ALA A 32 -26.16 1.94 -5.86
N ARG A 33 -27.06 1.09 -6.38
CA ARG A 33 -26.78 -0.33 -6.64
C ARG A 33 -25.75 -0.54 -7.75
N LEU A 34 -25.86 0.20 -8.86
CA LEU A 34 -24.91 0.14 -9.96
C LEU A 34 -23.50 0.56 -9.49
N TYR A 35 -23.41 1.66 -8.74
CA TYR A 35 -22.14 2.13 -8.18
C TYR A 35 -21.55 1.11 -7.19
N GLN A 36 -22.38 0.52 -6.33
CA GLN A 36 -21.92 -0.51 -5.38
C GLN A 36 -21.42 -1.77 -6.10
N GLY A 37 -22.09 -2.19 -7.19
CA GLY A 37 -21.65 -3.32 -8.02
C GLY A 37 -20.32 -3.06 -8.72
N ALA A 38 -20.17 -1.89 -9.35
CA ALA A 38 -18.92 -1.47 -10.00
C ALA A 38 -17.77 -1.41 -8.99
N ARG A 39 -18.01 -0.82 -7.81
CA ARG A 39 -17.03 -0.74 -6.72
C ARG A 39 -16.60 -2.13 -6.24
N ASN A 40 -17.54 -3.02 -5.96
CA ASN A 40 -17.22 -4.38 -5.50
C ASN A 40 -16.37 -5.14 -6.52
N THR A 41 -16.63 -4.93 -7.81
CA THR A 41 -15.85 -5.53 -8.90
C THR A 41 -14.42 -4.98 -8.92
N ALA A 42 -14.25 -3.65 -8.82
CA ALA A 42 -12.94 -3.00 -8.77
C ALA A 42 -12.09 -3.49 -7.57
N VAL A 43 -12.68 -3.51 -6.37
CA VAL A 43 -12.00 -4.01 -5.15
C VAL A 43 -11.60 -5.48 -5.28
N THR A 44 -12.47 -6.30 -5.90
CA THR A 44 -12.16 -7.72 -6.13
C THR A 44 -11.00 -7.88 -7.10
N LEU A 45 -10.97 -7.10 -8.18
CA LEU A 45 -9.86 -7.10 -9.13
C LEU A 45 -8.55 -6.65 -8.47
N GLN A 46 -8.54 -5.55 -7.71
CA GLN A 46 -7.34 -5.10 -6.98
C GLN A 46 -6.82 -6.18 -6.04
N ARG A 47 -7.70 -6.79 -5.23
CA ARG A 47 -7.30 -7.87 -4.32
C ARG A 47 -6.73 -9.07 -5.07
N SER A 48 -7.26 -9.39 -6.25
CA SER A 48 -6.71 -10.46 -7.09
C SER A 48 -5.35 -10.11 -7.71
N LEU A 49 -5.02 -8.81 -7.82
CA LEU A 49 -3.73 -8.32 -8.31
C LEU A 49 -2.66 -8.28 -7.21
N LEU A 50 -3.05 -8.38 -5.94
CA LEU A 50 -2.12 -8.43 -4.81
C LEU A 50 -1.72 -9.87 -4.49
N PRO A 51 -0.48 -10.10 -4.04
CA PRO A 51 0.00 -11.44 -3.77
C PRO A 51 -0.71 -12.06 -2.55
N ASP A 52 -1.05 -13.34 -2.67
CA ASP A 52 -1.36 -14.19 -1.51
C ASP A 52 -0.04 -14.66 -0.91
N LEU A 53 0.46 -13.93 0.08
CA LEU A 53 1.80 -14.16 0.63
C LEU A 53 1.76 -15.25 1.71
N PRO A 54 2.58 -16.30 1.58
CA PRO A 54 2.83 -17.18 2.72
C PRO A 54 3.36 -16.36 3.90
N PRO A 55 2.85 -16.59 5.12
CA PRO A 55 3.26 -15.83 6.32
C PRO A 55 4.75 -16.01 6.67
N GLN A 56 5.41 -17.01 6.08
CA GLN A 56 6.82 -17.28 6.26
C GLN A 56 7.54 -17.40 4.92
N GLN A 57 8.60 -16.62 4.78
CA GLN A 57 9.54 -16.63 3.66
C GLN A 57 10.93 -17.02 4.17
N ALA A 58 11.89 -17.19 3.26
CA ALA A 58 13.25 -17.57 3.62
C ALA A 58 13.87 -16.53 4.58
N GLY A 59 13.90 -16.88 5.87
CA GLY A 59 14.41 -16.05 6.97
C GLY A 59 13.50 -14.92 7.43
N LEU A 60 12.27 -14.81 6.92
CA LEU A 60 11.35 -13.74 7.25
C LEU A 60 9.98 -14.26 7.69
N GLU A 61 9.42 -13.62 8.70
CA GLU A 61 7.99 -13.66 9.02
C GLU A 61 7.36 -12.38 8.47
N ILE A 62 6.33 -12.54 7.64
CA ILE A 62 5.69 -11.46 6.90
C ILE A 62 4.31 -11.20 7.47
N ALA A 63 4.01 -9.93 7.74
CA ALA A 63 2.66 -9.45 7.96
C ALA A 63 2.39 -8.29 7.00
N SER A 64 1.24 -8.29 6.34
CA SER A 64 0.88 -7.22 5.42
C SER A 64 -0.60 -6.86 5.52
N ARG A 65 -0.91 -5.59 5.25
CA ARG A 65 -2.28 -5.15 5.07
C ARG A 65 -2.39 -4.23 3.88
N TYR A 66 -3.49 -4.39 3.16
CA TYR A 66 -3.89 -3.51 2.07
C TYR A 66 -5.31 -3.02 2.30
N ARG A 67 -5.50 -1.71 2.20
CA ARG A 67 -6.80 -1.06 2.33
C ARG A 67 -7.05 -0.24 1.07
N PRO A 68 -8.06 -0.62 0.26
CA PRO A 68 -8.34 0.15 -0.93
C PRO A 68 -9.00 1.50 -0.64
N ALA A 69 -8.91 2.40 -1.61
CA ALA A 69 -9.57 3.70 -1.68
C ALA A 69 -11.08 3.65 -1.35
N GLY A 70 -11.57 4.66 -0.62
CA GLY A 70 -12.84 4.61 0.10
C GLY A 70 -14.13 4.99 -0.66
N THR A 71 -14.10 5.84 -1.69
CA THR A 71 -15.36 6.53 -2.12
C THR A 71 -15.67 6.57 -3.61
N THR A 72 -14.84 6.04 -4.50
CA THR A 72 -15.13 6.08 -5.94
C THR A 72 -14.73 4.78 -6.61
N ILE A 73 -15.09 4.58 -7.89
CA ILE A 73 -14.61 3.46 -8.74
C ILE A 73 -13.10 3.63 -9.04
N GLU A 74 -12.37 4.22 -8.10
CA GLU A 74 -10.96 4.48 -8.20
C GLU A 74 -10.22 3.23 -7.76
N VAL A 75 -9.24 2.89 -8.57
CA VAL A 75 -8.40 1.72 -8.44
C VAL A 75 -7.01 2.27 -8.16
N GLY A 76 -6.42 1.88 -7.05
CA GLY A 76 -5.14 2.38 -6.55
C GLY A 76 -3.93 2.10 -7.40
N GLY A 77 -2.96 3.00 -7.24
CA GLY A 77 -1.60 2.86 -7.71
C GLY A 77 -0.72 2.00 -6.80
N ASP A 78 -1.10 1.86 -5.53
CA ASP A 78 -0.37 1.08 -4.53
C ASP A 78 -0.18 -0.40 -4.88
N TRP A 79 1.04 -0.89 -4.72
CA TRP A 79 1.34 -2.31 -4.68
C TRP A 79 2.41 -2.66 -3.65
N PHE A 80 2.41 -3.92 -3.26
CA PHE A 80 3.51 -4.52 -2.54
C PHE A 80 3.73 -5.95 -3.04
N ASP A 81 4.95 -6.46 -2.86
CA ASP A 81 5.28 -7.84 -3.16
C ASP A 81 6.36 -8.40 -2.23
N VAL A 82 6.35 -9.72 -2.05
CA VAL A 82 7.40 -10.44 -1.34
C VAL A 82 7.79 -11.64 -2.18
N ILE A 83 8.99 -11.57 -2.77
CA ILE A 83 9.43 -12.48 -3.83
C ILE A 83 10.61 -13.30 -3.31
N ARG A 84 10.48 -14.63 -3.37
CA ARG A 84 11.58 -15.54 -3.04
C ARG A 84 12.61 -15.53 -4.16
N LEU A 85 13.86 -15.26 -3.82
CA LEU A 85 14.97 -15.22 -4.76
C LEU A 85 15.83 -16.48 -4.66
N THR A 86 16.84 -16.57 -5.53
CA THR A 86 17.92 -17.54 -5.42
C THR A 86 18.72 -17.36 -4.12
N GLU A 87 19.43 -18.39 -3.68
CA GLU A 87 20.27 -18.37 -2.47
C GLU A 87 19.51 -18.07 -1.16
N ASP A 88 18.23 -18.43 -1.11
CA ASP A 88 17.34 -18.21 0.04
C ASP A 88 17.17 -16.73 0.44
N LYS A 89 17.43 -15.81 -0.50
CA LYS A 89 17.14 -14.39 -0.29
C LYS A 89 15.67 -14.09 -0.54
N THR A 90 15.18 -12.99 0.01
CA THR A 90 13.80 -12.53 -0.19
C THR A 90 13.81 -11.06 -0.59
N ALA A 91 13.15 -10.72 -1.70
CA ALA A 91 12.87 -9.33 -2.05
C ALA A 91 11.57 -8.86 -1.40
N LEU A 92 11.58 -7.63 -0.91
CA LEU A 92 10.44 -6.91 -0.36
C LEU A 92 10.25 -5.65 -1.21
N VAL A 93 9.01 -5.42 -1.63
CA VAL A 93 8.68 -4.31 -2.53
C VAL A 93 7.45 -3.61 -2.01
N VAL A 94 7.51 -2.28 -1.97
CA VAL A 94 6.33 -1.41 -1.84
C VAL A 94 6.50 -0.28 -2.84
N GLY A 95 5.42 0.08 -3.52
CA GLY A 95 5.43 1.25 -4.39
C GLY A 95 4.04 1.79 -4.61
N ASP A 96 3.99 2.98 -5.16
CA ASP A 96 2.76 3.68 -5.50
C ASP A 96 2.90 4.36 -6.87
N VAL A 97 1.84 4.28 -7.68
CA VAL A 97 1.74 4.96 -8.96
C VAL A 97 0.96 6.24 -8.76
N MET A 98 1.56 7.36 -9.13
CA MET A 98 0.95 8.67 -8.99
C MET A 98 -0.39 8.74 -9.73
N GLY A 99 -1.42 9.18 -8.99
CA GLY A 99 -2.79 9.33 -9.48
C GLY A 99 -3.66 8.12 -9.19
N SER A 100 -4.93 8.16 -9.61
CA SER A 100 -5.91 7.13 -9.28
C SER A 100 -6.69 6.63 -10.49
N GLY A 101 -7.37 5.50 -10.32
CA GLY A 101 -8.26 4.93 -11.32
C GLY A 101 -7.60 3.89 -12.24
N ILE A 102 -8.29 3.55 -13.33
CA ILE A 102 -7.93 2.43 -14.20
C ILE A 102 -6.52 2.58 -14.79
N SER A 103 -6.09 3.81 -15.10
CA SER A 103 -4.76 4.09 -15.63
C SER A 103 -3.66 3.76 -14.61
N ALA A 104 -3.79 4.27 -13.38
CA ALA A 104 -2.86 4.00 -12.28
C ALA A 104 -2.77 2.50 -11.99
N ALA A 105 -3.92 1.83 -11.89
CA ALA A 105 -3.97 0.39 -11.66
C ALA A 105 -3.37 -0.46 -12.79
N THR A 106 -3.52 -0.02 -14.04
CA THR A 106 -2.90 -0.70 -15.20
C THR A 106 -1.38 -0.57 -15.13
N THR A 107 -0.87 0.62 -14.82
CA THR A 107 0.56 0.86 -14.63
C THR A 107 1.09 0.05 -13.45
N MET A 108 0.40 0.06 -12.31
CA MET A 108 0.73 -0.72 -11.12
C MET A 108 0.87 -2.21 -11.46
N GLY A 109 -0.12 -2.81 -12.15
CA GLY A 109 -0.06 -4.23 -12.52
C GLY A 109 1.14 -4.57 -13.42
N ARG A 110 1.52 -3.64 -14.31
CA ARG A 110 2.71 -3.77 -15.16
C ARG A 110 4.01 -3.65 -14.37
N LEU A 111 4.11 -2.67 -13.47
CA LEU A 111 5.29 -2.47 -12.61
C LEU A 111 5.48 -3.64 -11.67
N ARG A 112 4.40 -4.13 -11.05
CA ARG A 112 4.43 -5.36 -10.23
C ARG A 112 4.96 -6.55 -11.04
N THR A 113 4.38 -6.83 -12.21
CA THR A 113 4.81 -7.94 -13.07
C THR A 113 6.27 -7.81 -13.50
N ALA A 114 6.69 -6.60 -13.90
CA ALA A 114 8.07 -6.32 -14.25
C ALA A 114 9.00 -6.54 -13.06
N THR A 115 8.60 -6.10 -11.86
CA THR A 115 9.37 -6.25 -10.63
C THR A 115 9.58 -7.72 -10.30
N SER A 116 8.53 -8.54 -10.30
CA SER A 116 8.65 -9.99 -10.08
C SER A 116 9.60 -10.64 -11.10
N THR A 117 9.47 -10.27 -12.38
CA THR A 117 10.33 -10.80 -13.45
C THR A 117 11.79 -10.41 -13.27
N LEU A 118 12.08 -9.15 -12.94
CA LEU A 118 13.44 -8.63 -12.74
C LEU A 118 14.08 -9.19 -11.46
N ALA A 119 13.28 -9.37 -10.42
CA ALA A 119 13.70 -10.00 -9.17
C ALA A 119 14.08 -11.46 -9.38
N ASP A 120 13.30 -12.22 -10.15
CA ASP A 120 13.59 -13.62 -10.50
C ASP A 120 14.92 -13.80 -11.26
N LEU A 121 15.38 -12.75 -11.96
CA LEU A 121 16.69 -12.72 -12.63
C LEU A 121 17.87 -12.50 -11.67
N GLY A 122 17.62 -12.26 -10.38
CA GLY A 122 18.65 -12.05 -9.37
C GLY A 122 19.38 -10.71 -9.50
N LEU A 123 18.75 -9.71 -10.13
CA LEU A 123 19.34 -8.39 -10.33
C LEU A 123 19.49 -7.64 -9.00
N PRO A 124 20.54 -6.81 -8.82
CA PRO A 124 20.67 -5.96 -7.65
C PRO A 124 19.58 -4.87 -7.62
N PRO A 125 19.23 -4.32 -6.43
CA PRO A 125 18.15 -3.35 -6.28
C PRO A 125 18.21 -2.16 -7.25
N THR A 126 19.39 -1.61 -7.50
CA THR A 126 19.58 -0.47 -8.41
C THR A 126 19.30 -0.80 -9.87
N GLU A 127 19.65 -2.00 -10.33
CA GLU A 127 19.33 -2.43 -11.68
C GLU A 127 17.84 -2.66 -11.85
N VAL A 128 17.17 -3.26 -10.84
CA VAL A 128 15.71 -3.40 -10.83
C VAL A 128 15.05 -2.04 -10.96
N LEU A 129 15.40 -1.07 -10.09
CA LEU A 129 14.83 0.28 -10.14
C LEU A 129 15.14 1.01 -11.46
N HIS A 130 16.33 0.82 -12.04
CA HIS A 130 16.67 1.40 -13.35
C HIS A 130 15.82 0.84 -14.49
N HIS A 131 15.53 -0.47 -14.46
CA HIS A 131 14.63 -1.09 -15.43
C HIS A 131 13.19 -0.63 -15.25
N LEU A 132 12.72 -0.53 -14.00
CA LEU A 132 11.39 0.00 -13.69
C LEU A 132 11.27 1.47 -14.12
N ASP A 133 12.28 2.31 -13.88
CA ASP A 133 12.30 3.72 -14.30
C ASP A 133 12.09 3.87 -15.81
N LYS A 134 12.80 3.06 -16.62
CA LYS A 134 12.62 3.04 -18.08
C LYS A 134 11.23 2.59 -18.51
N ILE A 135 10.67 1.58 -17.84
CA ILE A 135 9.32 1.11 -18.12
C ILE A 135 8.35 2.25 -17.83
N THR A 136 8.40 2.82 -16.62
CA THR A 136 7.53 3.91 -16.16
C THR A 136 7.62 5.15 -17.06
N ALA A 137 8.83 5.54 -17.47
CA ALA A 137 9.05 6.65 -18.40
C ALA A 137 8.35 6.40 -19.75
N GLY A 138 8.41 5.17 -20.27
CA GLY A 138 7.70 4.78 -21.50
C GLY A 138 6.17 4.75 -21.36
N LEU A 139 5.63 4.86 -20.14
CA LEU A 139 4.19 4.95 -19.88
C LEU A 139 3.71 6.39 -19.71
N GLU A 140 4.61 7.37 -19.71
CA GLU A 140 4.30 8.76 -19.39
C GLU A 140 3.60 8.88 -18.02
N GLN A 141 4.05 8.06 -17.07
CA GLN A 141 3.55 7.99 -15.69
C GLN A 141 4.69 8.22 -14.70
N TYR A 142 4.35 8.40 -13.44
CA TYR A 142 5.30 8.48 -12.34
C TYR A 142 4.93 7.48 -11.25
N ALA A 143 5.94 6.92 -10.59
CA ALA A 143 5.72 6.00 -9.48
C ALA A 143 6.84 6.13 -8.45
N THR A 144 6.51 5.92 -7.18
CA THR A 144 7.50 5.73 -6.12
C THR A 144 7.71 4.24 -5.87
N CYS A 145 8.90 3.85 -5.44
CA CYS A 145 9.19 2.45 -5.11
C CYS A 145 10.30 2.33 -4.06
N ALA A 146 10.07 1.51 -3.04
CA ALA A 146 11.10 0.96 -2.17
C ALA A 146 11.30 -0.51 -2.52
N TYR A 147 12.55 -0.89 -2.79
CA TYR A 147 12.94 -2.27 -3.11
C TYR A 147 14.07 -2.72 -2.19
N ALA A 148 13.85 -3.80 -1.47
CA ALA A 148 14.79 -4.35 -0.49
C ALA A 148 15.06 -5.84 -0.76
N ILE A 149 16.30 -6.29 -0.61
CA ILE A 149 16.67 -7.71 -0.63
C ILE A 149 17.25 -8.09 0.72
N TYR A 150 16.61 -9.04 1.40
CA TYR A 150 17.10 -9.63 2.63
C TYR A 150 17.90 -10.91 2.35
N ASP A 151 19.12 -10.98 2.90
CA ASP A 151 19.97 -12.16 2.94
C ASP A 151 19.99 -12.74 4.37
N PRO A 152 19.31 -13.87 4.61
CA PRO A 152 19.24 -14.47 5.94
C PRO A 152 20.55 -15.13 6.38
N HIS A 153 21.45 -15.47 5.46
CA HIS A 153 22.76 -16.06 5.79
C HIS A 153 23.70 -15.01 6.38
N ARG A 154 23.58 -13.76 5.92
CA ARG A 154 24.41 -12.63 6.39
C ARG A 154 23.70 -11.72 7.39
N ALA A 155 22.38 -11.87 7.56
CA ALA A 155 21.54 -10.95 8.31
C ALA A 155 21.69 -9.50 7.80
N LEU A 156 21.71 -9.35 6.47
CA LEU A 156 21.86 -8.07 5.78
C LEU A 156 20.64 -7.78 4.91
N CYS A 157 20.27 -6.51 4.83
CA CYS A 157 19.24 -6.02 3.92
C CYS A 157 19.84 -4.96 2.99
N HIS A 158 19.70 -5.16 1.69
CA HIS A 158 20.14 -4.23 0.65
C HIS A 158 18.93 -3.47 0.12
N ILE A 159 18.88 -2.16 0.32
CA ILE A 159 17.68 -1.34 0.08
C ILE A 159 18.04 -0.25 -0.93
N ALA A 160 17.16 -0.05 -1.92
CA ALA A 160 17.18 1.10 -2.80
C ALA A 160 15.79 1.72 -2.85
N VAL A 161 15.74 3.04 -2.99
CA VAL A 161 14.50 3.82 -3.01
C VAL A 161 14.47 4.70 -4.26
N ALA A 162 13.28 4.83 -4.84
CA ALA A 162 12.96 5.72 -5.94
C ALA A 162 11.80 6.64 -5.53
N GLY A 163 12.09 7.81 -4.98
CA GLY A 163 11.11 8.82 -4.58
C GLY A 163 10.18 8.42 -3.43
N HIS A 164 10.33 7.23 -2.85
CA HIS A 164 9.43 6.67 -1.85
C HIS A 164 9.79 7.14 -0.44
N LEU A 165 8.84 7.06 0.48
CA LEU A 165 9.06 7.39 1.89
C LEU A 165 10.06 6.42 2.55
N PRO A 166 10.86 6.89 3.53
CA PRO A 166 11.88 6.08 4.16
C PRO A 166 11.25 4.92 4.94
N PRO A 167 11.72 3.66 4.75
CA PRO A 167 11.29 2.53 5.55
C PRO A 167 11.67 2.72 7.03
N VAL A 168 10.91 2.11 7.93
CA VAL A 168 11.24 2.10 9.36
C VAL A 168 11.98 0.81 9.71
N LEU A 169 13.11 0.93 10.40
CA LEU A 169 13.80 -0.19 11.03
C LEU A 169 13.45 -0.25 12.52
N MET A 170 13.07 -1.43 12.98
CA MET A 170 12.82 -1.72 14.39
C MET A 170 13.86 -2.73 14.87
N ARG A 171 14.73 -2.29 15.77
CA ARG A 171 15.72 -3.14 16.42
C ARG A 171 15.21 -3.62 17.77
N THR A 172 15.56 -4.84 18.14
CA THR A 172 15.14 -5.38 19.45
C THR A 172 15.74 -4.56 20.60
N GLY A 173 14.88 -3.90 21.39
CA GLY A 173 15.30 -3.11 22.56
C GLY A 173 15.69 -1.65 22.25
N GLU A 174 15.54 -1.21 21.01
CA GLU A 174 15.83 0.16 20.58
C GLU A 174 14.56 0.83 20.05
N PRO A 175 14.50 2.19 20.05
CA PRO A 175 13.40 2.89 19.41
C PRO A 175 13.38 2.62 17.89
N PRO A 176 12.19 2.58 17.27
CA PRO A 176 12.07 2.51 15.82
C PRO A 176 12.69 3.75 15.18
N GLU A 177 13.37 3.58 14.04
CA GLU A 177 14.04 4.66 13.31
C GLU A 177 13.65 4.65 11.83
N LEU A 178 13.46 5.83 11.25
CA LEU A 178 13.40 5.97 9.79
C LEU A 178 14.80 5.78 9.23
N LEU A 179 14.93 4.96 8.20
CA LEU A 179 16.22 4.75 7.55
C LEU A 179 16.62 6.00 6.76
N ASP A 180 17.84 6.48 7.02
CA ASP A 180 18.47 7.53 6.21
C ASP A 180 19.03 6.90 4.92
N LEU A 181 18.26 7.02 3.84
CA LEU A 181 18.54 6.41 2.54
C LEU A 181 18.56 7.51 1.46
N PRO A 182 19.44 7.39 0.43
CA PRO A 182 19.32 8.21 -0.76
C PRO A 182 17.96 7.96 -1.44
N THR A 183 17.06 8.95 -1.39
CA THR A 183 15.68 8.79 -1.87
C THR A 183 15.61 8.62 -3.40
N GLY A 184 16.57 9.17 -4.14
CA GLY A 184 16.53 9.20 -5.61
C GLY A 184 15.34 10.02 -6.14
N ALA A 185 15.14 9.98 -7.47
CA ALA A 185 13.95 10.54 -8.10
C ALA A 185 12.83 9.49 -8.19
N PRO A 186 11.55 9.88 -8.24
CA PRO A 186 10.47 8.95 -8.61
C PRO A 186 10.75 8.31 -9.97
N LEU A 187 10.31 7.06 -10.13
CA LEU A 187 10.36 6.33 -11.39
C LEU A 187 9.63 7.11 -12.48
N GLY A 188 10.19 7.14 -13.69
CA GLY A 188 9.64 7.85 -14.84
C GLY A 188 10.13 9.30 -14.98
N VAL A 189 10.72 9.89 -13.93
CA VAL A 189 11.35 11.22 -14.01
C VAL A 189 12.70 11.14 -14.70
N GLY A 190 13.47 10.09 -14.41
CA GLY A 190 14.85 9.92 -14.87
C GLY A 190 15.83 10.95 -14.30
N GLY A 191 17.05 10.94 -14.85
CA GLY A 191 18.06 11.98 -14.59
C GLY A 191 18.95 11.78 -13.35
N VAL A 192 18.70 10.77 -12.52
CA VAL A 192 19.52 10.45 -11.34
C VAL A 192 19.69 8.93 -11.22
N ALA A 193 20.87 8.48 -10.81
CA ALA A 193 21.11 7.07 -10.52
C ALA A 193 20.54 6.70 -9.15
N PHE A 194 19.96 5.51 -9.03
CA PHE A 194 19.57 4.94 -7.74
C PHE A 194 20.80 4.42 -6.99
N GLU A 195 20.75 4.44 -5.66
CA GLU A 195 21.82 3.94 -4.79
C GLU A 195 21.31 2.81 -3.89
N VAL A 196 22.20 1.87 -3.54
CA VAL A 196 21.92 0.81 -2.57
C VAL A 196 22.54 1.17 -1.23
N THR A 197 21.73 1.19 -0.18
CA THR A 197 22.20 1.17 1.20
C THR A 197 22.12 -0.24 1.74
N THR A 198 23.16 -0.68 2.45
CA THR A 198 23.16 -1.98 3.13
C THR A 198 23.05 -1.78 4.62
N ILE A 199 22.06 -2.41 5.25
CA ILE A 199 21.84 -2.38 6.69
C ILE A 199 21.92 -3.79 7.29
N GLY A 200 22.31 -3.87 8.56
CA GLY A 200 22.19 -5.11 9.34
C GLY A 200 20.77 -5.28 9.88
N MET A 201 20.22 -6.48 9.72
CA MET A 201 18.88 -6.87 10.16
C MET A 201 18.94 -8.26 10.81
N ALA A 202 19.20 -8.28 12.12
CA ALA A 202 19.41 -9.49 12.91
C ALA A 202 18.08 -10.19 13.22
N PRO A 203 18.09 -11.49 13.57
CA PRO A 203 16.87 -12.17 14.01
C PRO A 203 16.17 -11.41 15.15
N GLY A 204 14.88 -11.13 14.96
CA GLY A 204 14.06 -10.31 15.86
C GLY A 204 13.82 -8.89 15.33
N ASP A 205 14.75 -8.33 14.56
CA ASP A 205 14.60 -7.01 13.94
C ASP A 205 13.50 -7.03 12.87
N GLN A 206 12.86 -5.88 12.65
CA GLN A 206 11.78 -5.72 11.69
C GLN A 206 12.04 -4.56 10.74
N LEU A 207 11.73 -4.76 9.46
CA LEU A 207 11.65 -3.70 8.46
C LEU A 207 10.18 -3.43 8.15
N VAL A 208 9.77 -2.17 8.20
CA VAL A 208 8.42 -1.71 7.87
C VAL A 208 8.49 -0.86 6.61
N LEU A 209 7.77 -1.29 5.59
CA LEU A 209 7.56 -0.58 4.32
C LEU A 209 6.09 -0.21 4.22
N TYR A 210 5.80 0.97 3.70
CA TYR A 210 4.44 1.52 3.65
C TYR A 210 4.32 2.54 2.54
N THR A 211 3.13 2.67 1.96
CA THR A 211 2.81 3.71 0.99
C THR A 211 2.48 5.03 1.69
N ASP A 212 2.57 6.12 0.93
CA ASP A 212 2.32 7.48 1.41
C ASP A 212 0.90 7.66 1.95
N GLY A 213 -0.11 7.00 1.40
CA GLY A 213 -1.47 6.98 1.94
C GLY A 213 -1.58 6.55 3.42
N LEU A 214 -0.54 5.94 4.00
CA LEU A 214 -0.49 5.68 5.44
C LEU A 214 -0.26 6.96 6.25
N VAL A 215 0.59 7.88 5.78
CA VAL A 215 1.12 9.00 6.57
C VAL A 215 0.80 10.37 5.97
N GLU A 216 0.67 10.49 4.65
CA GLU A 216 0.19 11.69 4.00
C GLU A 216 -1.29 11.89 4.32
N THR A 217 -1.64 13.11 4.71
CA THR A 217 -3.02 13.53 4.94
C THR A 217 -3.14 14.99 4.53
N ARG A 218 -4.35 15.44 4.22
CA ARG A 218 -4.60 16.84 3.83
C ARG A 218 -4.38 17.86 4.96
N HIS A 219 -4.34 17.40 6.21
CA HIS A 219 -4.48 18.25 7.39
C HIS A 219 -3.25 18.30 8.29
N HIS A 220 -2.27 17.41 8.10
CA HIS A 220 -1.09 17.31 8.96
C HIS A 220 0.18 17.34 8.13
N ALA A 221 1.26 17.88 8.71
CA ALA A 221 2.57 17.82 8.09
C ALA A 221 3.09 16.38 8.09
N ILE A 222 3.86 16.02 7.05
CA ILE A 222 4.41 14.66 6.89
C ILE A 222 5.29 14.26 8.10
N ASP A 223 6.08 15.19 8.63
CA ASP A 223 6.97 14.94 9.77
C ASP A 223 6.18 14.55 11.04
N GLU A 224 5.07 15.25 11.33
CA GLU A 224 4.21 14.94 12.48
C GLU A 224 3.59 13.53 12.37
N ARG A 225 3.29 13.12 11.13
CA ARG A 225 2.68 11.84 10.81
C ARG A 225 3.68 10.70 10.88
N LEU A 226 4.91 10.95 10.43
CA LEU A 226 6.03 10.03 10.59
C LEU A 226 6.41 9.86 12.07
N ASP A 227 6.40 10.92 12.87
CA ASP A 227 6.62 10.82 14.32
C ASP A 227 5.55 9.96 14.99
N LEU A 228 4.28 10.13 14.59
CA LEU A 228 3.18 9.30 15.09
C LEU A 228 3.35 7.82 14.69
N LEU A 229 3.78 7.55 13.45
CA LEU A 229 4.12 6.20 12.99
C LEU A 229 5.19 5.56 13.90
N LEU A 230 6.29 6.27 14.18
CA LEU A 230 7.35 5.78 15.06
C LEU A 230 6.84 5.52 16.49
N GLN A 231 6.01 6.42 17.04
CA GLN A 231 5.40 6.23 18.36
C GLN A 231 4.51 4.99 18.43
N LEU A 232 3.75 4.71 17.36
CA LEU A 232 2.94 3.50 17.28
C LEU A 232 3.84 2.27 17.23
N LEU A 233 4.87 2.27 16.39
CA LEU A 233 5.78 1.13 16.23
C LEU A 233 6.59 0.79 17.50
N HIS A 234 6.84 1.75 18.38
CA HIS A 234 7.65 1.55 19.60
C HIS A 234 7.05 0.57 20.65
N ARG A 235 5.85 0.00 20.43
CA ARG A 235 5.21 -0.90 21.42
C ARG A 235 5.61 -2.38 21.21
N PRO A 236 6.36 -3.00 22.14
CA PRO A 236 7.04 -4.28 21.91
C PRO A 236 6.17 -5.55 21.99
N ASP A 237 4.94 -5.46 22.52
CA ASP A 237 4.19 -6.66 22.95
C ASP A 237 3.18 -7.20 21.91
N ARG A 238 3.18 -6.68 20.69
CA ARG A 238 2.19 -7.06 19.66
C ARG A 238 2.81 -7.89 18.55
N SER A 239 2.00 -8.79 17.99
CA SER A 239 2.36 -9.48 16.75
C SER A 239 2.52 -8.48 15.59
N SER A 240 3.25 -8.87 14.54
CA SER A 240 3.38 -8.03 13.34
C SER A 240 2.02 -7.76 12.69
N GLU A 241 1.12 -8.75 12.71
CA GLU A 241 -0.26 -8.66 12.24
C GLU A 241 -1.07 -7.58 12.97
N GLU A 242 -1.11 -7.62 14.31
CA GLU A 242 -1.79 -6.61 15.13
C GLU A 242 -1.16 -5.22 15.03
N THR A 243 0.14 -5.18 14.69
CA THR A 243 0.84 -3.93 14.44
C THR A 243 0.35 -3.31 13.13
N CYS A 244 0.28 -4.08 12.04
CA CYS A 244 -0.30 -3.60 10.78
C CYS A 244 -1.74 -3.11 10.95
N ASP A 245 -2.59 -3.87 11.66
CA ASP A 245 -3.99 -3.47 11.91
C ASP A 245 -4.07 -2.13 12.66
N ARG A 246 -3.28 -1.97 13.72
CA ARG A 246 -3.25 -0.74 14.50
C ARG A 246 -2.73 0.46 13.69
N LEU A 247 -1.69 0.27 12.88
CA LEU A 247 -1.16 1.34 12.03
C LEU A 247 -2.25 1.84 11.09
N LEU A 248 -2.94 0.93 10.41
CA LEU A 248 -4.04 1.30 9.51
C LEU A 248 -5.21 1.95 10.24
N ASP A 249 -5.63 1.40 11.39
CA ASP A 249 -6.78 1.92 12.13
C ASP A 249 -6.53 3.29 12.75
N THR A 250 -5.26 3.64 13.04
CA THR A 250 -4.91 4.89 13.73
C THR A 250 -4.39 5.96 12.79
N LEU A 251 -3.55 5.60 11.83
CA LEU A 251 -2.93 6.58 10.95
C LEU A 251 -3.86 6.95 9.81
N ARG A 252 -4.59 6.01 9.21
CA ARG A 252 -5.43 6.33 8.06
C ARG A 252 -6.46 7.41 8.41
N ASP A 253 -6.47 8.49 7.63
CA ASP A 253 -7.49 9.52 7.73
C ASP A 253 -8.81 8.98 7.09
N PRO A 254 -9.94 8.98 7.82
CA PRO A 254 -11.22 8.53 7.29
C PRO A 254 -11.71 9.33 6.07
N ASP A 255 -11.27 10.58 5.95
CA ASP A 255 -11.62 11.48 4.85
C ASP A 255 -10.60 11.44 3.70
N ASP A 256 -9.53 10.64 3.85
CA ASP A 256 -8.58 10.40 2.77
C ASP A 256 -8.93 9.16 1.97
N HIS A 257 -8.78 9.32 0.67
CA HIS A 257 -9.31 8.41 -0.33
C HIS A 257 -8.23 7.55 -0.94
N ASP A 258 -6.99 7.68 -0.50
CA ASP A 258 -5.90 6.90 -1.06
C ASP A 258 -5.95 5.44 -0.63
N ASP A 259 -5.32 4.61 -1.46
CA ASP A 259 -5.01 3.24 -1.11
C ASP A 259 -3.87 3.24 -0.09
N VAL A 260 -3.82 2.19 0.74
CA VAL A 260 -2.77 2.05 1.74
C VAL A 260 -2.26 0.63 1.76
N ALA A 261 -0.96 0.46 1.58
CA ALA A 261 -0.24 -0.78 1.77
C ALA A 261 0.75 -0.65 2.95
N VAL A 262 0.77 -1.66 3.81
CA VAL A 262 1.76 -1.80 4.89
C VAL A 262 2.33 -3.22 4.83
N LEU A 263 3.66 -3.32 4.87
CA LEU A 263 4.41 -4.57 4.87
C LEU A 263 5.43 -4.55 6.02
N ILE A 264 5.29 -5.49 6.95
CA ILE A 264 6.22 -5.71 8.06
C ILE A 264 6.94 -7.04 7.83
N ALA A 265 8.26 -6.99 7.71
CA ALA A 265 9.12 -8.16 7.59
C ALA A 265 9.98 -8.31 8.84
N ARG A 266 9.72 -9.35 9.65
CA ARG A 266 10.49 -9.69 10.85
C ARG A 266 11.54 -10.75 10.50
N ALA A 267 12.81 -10.45 10.75
CA ALA A 267 13.89 -11.43 10.59
C ALA A 267 13.73 -12.58 11.59
N ARG A 268 13.82 -13.81 11.10
CA ARG A 268 13.74 -15.04 11.90
C ARG A 268 15.12 -15.71 11.95
N PRO A 269 15.41 -16.49 13.00
CA PRO A 269 16.61 -17.30 13.03
C PRO A 269 16.67 -18.20 11.79
N TRP A 270 17.79 -18.14 11.07
CA TRP A 270 18.04 -18.99 9.91
C TRP A 270 19.04 -20.08 10.28
N PRO A 271 18.79 -21.36 9.92
CA PRO A 271 19.74 -22.42 10.17
C PRO A 271 21.06 -22.09 9.46
N ARG A 272 22.15 -22.02 10.22
CA ARG A 272 23.48 -21.95 9.62
C ARG A 272 23.81 -23.32 9.01
N PRO A 273 24.42 -23.35 7.82
CA PRO A 273 24.86 -24.60 7.19
C PRO A 273 25.88 -25.36 8.05
#